data_AF-A0A1I2RX46-F1
#
_entry.id   AF-A0A1I2RX46-F1
#
_cell.length_a   1.000
_cell.length_b   1.000
_cell.length_c   1.000
_cell.angle_alpha   90.00
_cell.angle_beta   90.00
_cell.angle_gamma   90.00
#
_symmetry.space_group_name_H-M   'P 1'
#
loop_
_entity.id
_entity.type
_entity.pdbx_description
1 polymer ?
#
loop_
_entity_poly.entity_id
_entity_poly.type
_entity_poly.pdbx_seq_one_letter_code
_entity_poly.pdbx_strand_id
1 'polypeptide(L)'
;MIHVQTYIYFPVYNPSFPEEIPVDDMDTLRKAEPYLDFERLHGHIELSYYGQPILTDKFGDFIKDYWDYMLQAIRSFLKNGVGGMSLPDQPIPITIEEQGSNWVLMTVGDDGEYGKWLLP
;
A
#
# COMPACT_ATOMS: atom_id res chain seq x y z
N MET A 1 -4.50 -9.03 14.59
CA MET A 1 -4.66 -9.64 13.25
C MET A 1 -4.23 -8.60 12.22
N ILE A 2 -3.36 -8.96 11.28
CA ILE A 2 -3.00 -8.11 10.14
C ILE A 2 -4.13 -8.22 9.11
N HIS A 3 -4.58 -7.08 8.59
CA HIS A 3 -5.54 -7.01 7.49
C HIS A 3 -4.96 -6.16 6.38
N VAL A 4 -5.04 -6.66 5.15
CA VAL A 4 -4.58 -5.98 3.95
C VAL A 4 -5.75 -5.90 2.98
N GLN A 5 -6.09 -4.69 2.55
CA GLN A 5 -7.03 -4.46 1.46
C GLN A 5 -6.33 -3.60 0.41
N THR A 6 -6.58 -3.89 -0.86
CA THR A 6 -6.05 -3.08 -1.96
C THR A 6 -7.19 -2.54 -2.78
N TYR A 7 -7.06 -1.29 -3.20
CA TYR A 7 -8.05 -0.60 -4.01
C TYR A 7 -7.41 -0.14 -5.30
N ILE A 8 -8.22 -0.13 -6.35
CA ILE A 8 -7.90 0.54 -7.60
C ILE A 8 -8.84 1.72 -7.78
N TYR A 9 -8.25 2.83 -8.20
CA TYR A 9 -8.92 3.98 -8.77
C TYR A 9 -8.47 4.12 -10.24
N PHE A 10 -9.42 4.50 -11.08
CA PHE A 10 -9.15 4.84 -12.46
C PHE A 10 -9.96 6.10 -12.75
N PRO A 11 -9.34 7.17 -13.26
CA PRO A 11 -9.98 8.47 -13.41
C PRO A 11 -10.99 8.41 -14.56
N VAL A 12 -12.16 7.84 -14.30
CA VAL A 12 -13.26 7.79 -15.25
C VAL A 12 -14.36 8.68 -14.71
N TYR A 13 -14.63 9.77 -15.42
CA TYR A 13 -15.79 10.65 -15.21
C TYR A 13 -17.09 9.94 -15.65
N ASN A 14 -17.30 8.69 -15.24
CA ASN A 14 -18.54 7.95 -15.44
C ASN A 14 -19.19 7.76 -14.07
N PRO A 15 -20.30 8.45 -13.78
CA PRO A 15 -20.97 8.40 -12.48
C PRO A 15 -21.59 7.01 -12.16
N SER A 16 -21.44 6.03 -13.05
CA SER A 16 -21.98 4.67 -12.89
C SER A 16 -21.06 3.73 -12.10
N PHE A 17 -19.83 4.13 -11.79
CA PHE A 17 -18.88 3.36 -10.99
C PHE A 17 -18.56 4.08 -9.68
N PRO A 18 -18.25 3.34 -8.60
CA PRO A 18 -17.71 3.96 -7.39
C PRO A 18 -16.35 4.59 -7.69
N GLU A 19 -15.96 5.59 -6.88
CA GLU A 19 -14.67 6.29 -7.00
C GLU A 19 -13.48 5.34 -6.81
N GLU A 20 -13.66 4.31 -6.00
CA GLU A 20 -12.66 3.29 -5.68
C GLU A 20 -13.29 1.89 -5.79
N ILE A 21 -12.52 0.93 -6.32
CA ILE A 21 -12.95 -0.46 -6.48
C ILE A 21 -11.96 -1.37 -5.75
N PRO A 22 -12.40 -2.13 -4.73
CA PRO A 22 -11.58 -3.16 -4.10
C PRO A 22 -11.09 -4.18 -5.13
N VAL A 23 -9.83 -4.60 -5.05
CA VAL A 23 -9.26 -5.57 -6.01
C VAL A 23 -9.91 -6.95 -5.95
N ASP A 24 -10.60 -7.25 -4.85
CA ASP A 24 -11.34 -8.49 -4.62
C ASP A 24 -12.82 -8.40 -5.06
N ASP A 25 -13.32 -7.21 -5.44
CA ASP A 25 -14.62 -7.06 -6.10
C ASP A 25 -14.53 -7.39 -7.60
N MET A 26 -14.42 -8.70 -7.86
CA MET A 26 -14.28 -9.24 -9.22
C MET A 26 -15.44 -8.88 -10.15
N ASP A 27 -16.64 -8.69 -9.62
CA ASP A 27 -17.83 -8.41 -10.43
C ASP A 27 -17.86 -6.96 -10.91
N THR A 28 -17.46 -6.02 -10.04
CA THR A 28 -17.32 -4.62 -10.43
C THR A 28 -16.13 -4.42 -11.37
N LEU A 29 -14.99 -5.08 -11.10
CA LEU A 29 -13.80 -5.02 -11.95
C LEU A 29 -14.07 -5.50 -13.38
N ARG A 30 -14.81 -6.60 -13.55
CA ARG A 30 -15.20 -7.10 -14.89
C ARG A 30 -16.04 -6.10 -15.68
N LYS A 31 -16.92 -5.36 -15.00
CA LYS A 31 -17.73 -4.31 -15.66
C LYS A 31 -16.89 -3.08 -16.00
N ALA A 32 -15.87 -2.80 -15.18
CA ALA A 32 -14.96 -1.68 -15.36
C ALA A 32 -13.87 -1.93 -16.41
N GLU A 33 -13.56 -3.19 -16.76
CA GLU A 33 -12.47 -3.60 -17.66
C GLU A 33 -12.28 -2.72 -18.91
N PRO A 34 -13.34 -2.36 -19.68
CA PRO A 34 -13.17 -1.52 -20.88
C PRO A 34 -12.66 -0.10 -20.61
N TYR A 35 -12.66 0.32 -19.34
CA TYR A 35 -12.30 1.66 -18.88
C TYR A 35 -11.00 1.67 -18.05
N LEU A 36 -10.38 0.52 -17.81
CA LEU A 36 -9.13 0.42 -17.06
C LEU A 36 -7.93 0.68 -17.97
N ASP A 37 -7.13 1.70 -17.63
CA ASP A 37 -5.81 1.92 -18.22
C ASP A 37 -4.74 1.29 -17.31
N PHE A 38 -4.38 0.04 -17.59
CA PHE A 38 -3.41 -0.73 -16.81
C PHE A 38 -2.00 -0.09 -16.73
N GLU A 39 -1.67 0.87 -17.60
CA GLU A 39 -0.40 1.62 -17.51
C GLU A 39 -0.49 2.85 -16.61
N ARG A 40 -1.71 3.25 -16.22
CA ARG A 40 -1.97 4.43 -15.37
C ARG A 40 -2.94 4.14 -14.24
N LEU A 41 -3.03 2.88 -13.83
CA LEU A 41 -3.81 2.49 -12.67
C LEU A 41 -3.16 3.00 -11.40
N HIS A 42 -4.05 3.43 -10.55
CA HIS A 42 -3.88 4.44 -9.57
C HIS A 42 -4.53 3.74 -8.36
N GLY A 43 -3.88 3.61 -7.22
CA GLY A 43 -4.44 2.80 -6.12
C GLY A 43 -3.79 3.07 -4.78
N HIS A 44 -4.33 2.43 -3.75
CA HIS A 44 -3.73 2.42 -2.43
C HIS A 44 -3.88 1.06 -1.80
N ILE A 45 -2.99 0.81 -0.84
CA ILE A 45 -3.05 -0.36 0.02
C ILE A 45 -3.47 0.14 1.39
N GLU A 46 -4.58 -0.38 1.89
CA GLU A 46 -4.95 -0.25 3.29
C GLU A 46 -4.34 -1.42 4.07
N LEU A 47 -3.47 -1.09 5.01
CA LEU A 47 -2.88 -2.04 5.93
C LEU A 47 -3.34 -1.68 7.33
N SER A 48 -3.84 -2.65 8.09
CA SER A 48 -4.14 -2.43 9.50
C SER A 48 -3.66 -3.59 10.37
N TYR A 49 -3.35 -3.27 11.62
CA TYR A 49 -2.95 -4.25 12.63
C TYR A 49 -3.83 -4.10 13.87
N TYR A 50 -4.59 -5.16 14.20
CA TYR A 50 -5.59 -5.13 15.28
C TYR A 50 -6.58 -3.95 15.15
N GLY A 51 -7.01 -3.67 13.92
CA GLY A 51 -7.95 -2.58 13.62
C GLY A 51 -7.33 -1.18 13.69
N GLN A 52 -6.03 -1.04 13.99
CA GLN A 52 -5.31 0.22 13.88
C GLN A 52 -4.78 0.38 12.44
N PRO A 53 -5.16 1.45 11.72
CA PRO A 53 -4.65 1.69 10.37
C PRO A 53 -3.14 1.98 10.41
N ILE A 54 -2.43 1.45 9.42
CA ILE A 54 -0.99 1.62 9.17
C ILE A 54 -0.80 2.34 7.83
N LEU A 55 -1.36 1.77 6.76
CA LEU A 55 -1.47 2.41 5.45
C LEU A 55 -2.94 2.69 5.17
N THR A 56 -3.23 3.84 4.58
CA THR A 56 -4.56 4.36 4.26
C THR A 56 -4.54 4.99 2.86
N ASP A 57 -5.72 5.33 2.34
CA ASP A 57 -5.94 6.16 1.14
C ASP A 57 -5.00 7.37 1.00
N LYS A 58 -4.67 8.04 2.11
CA LYS A 58 -3.74 9.18 2.14
C LYS A 58 -2.37 8.92 1.51
N PHE A 59 -1.93 7.67 1.48
CA PHE A 59 -0.65 7.29 0.92
C PHE A 59 -0.77 6.80 -0.53
N GLY A 60 -1.93 6.86 -1.20
CA GLY A 60 -2.11 6.37 -2.57
C GLY A 60 -1.08 6.84 -3.61
N ASP A 61 -0.77 5.98 -4.59
CA ASP A 61 0.16 6.21 -5.71
C ASP A 61 -0.19 5.24 -6.87
N PHE A 62 0.54 5.25 -7.98
CA PHE A 62 0.35 4.27 -9.05
C PHE A 62 0.54 2.84 -8.54
N ILE A 63 -0.45 1.97 -8.76
CA ILE A 63 -0.49 0.58 -8.22
C ILE A 63 0.74 -0.21 -8.63
N LYS A 64 1.12 -0.07 -9.90
CA LYS A 64 2.24 -0.79 -10.51
C LYS A 64 3.54 -0.49 -9.75
N ASP A 65 3.73 0.77 -9.39
CA ASP A 65 4.92 1.23 -8.69
C ASP A 65 4.86 0.84 -7.21
N TYR A 66 3.68 0.96 -6.59
CA TYR A 66 3.43 0.56 -5.19
C TYR A 66 3.83 -0.88 -4.87
N TRP A 67 3.41 -1.83 -5.71
CA TRP A 67 3.72 -3.26 -5.50
C TRP A 67 5.20 -3.57 -5.72
N ASP A 68 5.84 -2.93 -6.69
CA ASP A 68 7.27 -3.11 -6.94
C ASP A 68 8.11 -2.56 -5.77
N TYR A 69 7.78 -1.37 -5.26
CA TYR A 69 8.46 -0.79 -4.11
C TYR A 69 8.30 -1.62 -2.85
N MET A 70 7.09 -2.14 -2.59
CA MET A 70 6.85 -3.01 -1.44
C MET A 70 7.65 -4.31 -1.55
N LEU A 71 7.70 -4.91 -2.74
CA LEU A 71 8.51 -6.10 -2.98
C LEU A 71 10.00 -5.84 -2.79
N GLN A 72 10.50 -4.68 -3.26
CA GLN A 72 11.89 -4.28 -3.07
C GLN A 72 12.22 -4.04 -1.58
N ALA A 73 11.33 -3.39 -0.83
CA ALA A 73 11.49 -3.16 0.61
C ALA A 73 11.57 -4.48 1.37
N ILE A 74 10.67 -5.43 1.09
CA ILE A 74 10.68 -6.78 1.68
C ILE A 74 11.98 -7.51 1.32
N ARG A 75 12.41 -7.45 0.04
CA ARG A 75 13.67 -8.09 -0.39
C ARG A 75 14.89 -7.52 0.33
N SER A 76 14.95 -6.20 0.55
CA SER A 76 16.03 -5.59 1.34
C SER A 76 15.97 -6.05 2.80
N PHE A 77 14.78 -6.02 3.40
CA PHE A 77 14.57 -6.48 4.78
C PHE A 77 15.05 -7.92 4.98
N LEU A 78 14.62 -8.86 4.13
CA LEU A 78 15.05 -10.26 4.19
C LEU A 78 16.56 -10.45 4.05
N LYS A 79 17.25 -9.54 3.36
CA LYS A 79 18.69 -9.64 3.12
C LYS A 79 19.52 -8.99 4.22
N ASN A 80 19.05 -7.86 4.75
CA ASN A 80 19.86 -6.94 5.55
C ASN A 80 19.34 -6.75 6.98
N GLY A 81 18.18 -7.31 7.34
CA GLY A 81 17.46 -7.02 8.60
C GLY A 81 16.79 -5.63 8.62
N VAL A 82 16.96 -4.85 7.55
CA VAL A 82 16.33 -3.54 7.35
C VAL A 82 15.98 -3.33 5.87
N GLY A 83 14.80 -2.78 5.64
CA GLY A 83 14.31 -2.46 4.30
C GLY A 83 13.40 -1.24 4.36
N GLY A 84 13.19 -0.61 3.21
CA GLY A 84 12.29 0.52 3.13
C GLY A 84 12.00 0.93 1.70
N MET A 85 11.01 1.80 1.56
CA MET A 85 10.62 2.41 0.30
C MET A 85 10.23 3.87 0.53
N SER A 86 10.17 4.62 -0.56
CA SER A 86 9.58 5.96 -0.61
C SER A 86 8.51 5.95 -1.68
N LEU A 87 7.38 6.59 -1.42
CA LEU A 87 6.34 6.73 -2.43
C LEU A 87 6.76 7.87 -3.40
N PRO A 88 6.69 7.66 -4.72
CA PRO A 88 7.19 8.63 -5.69
C PRO A 88 6.35 9.92 -5.75
N ASP A 89 5.03 9.84 -5.59
CA ASP A 89 4.15 11.02 -5.64
C ASP A 89 4.08 11.76 -4.29
N GLN A 90 4.43 11.09 -3.19
CA GLN A 90 4.60 11.68 -1.87
C GLN A 90 5.87 11.11 -1.24
N PRO A 91 6.97 11.86 -1.06
CA PRO A 91 8.25 11.31 -0.58
C PRO A 91 8.23 10.97 0.91
N ILE A 92 7.26 10.16 1.34
CA ILE A 92 7.05 9.67 2.68
C ILE A 92 7.80 8.34 2.79
N PRO A 93 8.85 8.27 3.62
CA PRO A 93 9.59 7.02 3.80
C PRO A 93 8.76 6.03 4.61
N ILE A 94 8.82 4.77 4.21
CA ILE A 94 8.33 3.63 4.97
C ILE A 94 9.52 2.73 5.25
N THR A 95 9.85 2.54 6.53
CA THR A 95 10.96 1.68 6.95
C THR A 95 10.47 0.49 7.74
N ILE A 96 11.17 -0.62 7.58
CA ILE A 96 10.91 -1.92 8.19
C ILE A 96 12.24 -2.40 8.76
N GLU A 97 12.31 -2.55 10.08
CA GLU A 97 13.53 -2.89 10.82
C GLU A 97 13.29 -4.08 11.75
N GLU A 98 14.22 -5.04 11.78
CA GLU A 98 14.19 -6.14 12.76
C GLU A 98 14.28 -5.60 14.19
N GLN A 99 13.40 -6.10 15.06
CA GLN A 99 13.40 -5.82 16.50
C GLN A 99 13.49 -7.13 17.28
N GLY A 100 14.69 -7.69 17.32
CA GLY A 100 14.93 -9.02 17.90
C GLY A 100 14.38 -10.14 17.01
N SER A 101 14.18 -11.33 17.59
CA SER A 101 13.99 -12.56 16.80
C SER A 101 12.60 -12.73 16.18
N ASN A 102 11.58 -12.03 16.69
CA ASN A 102 10.16 -12.29 16.36
C ASN A 102 9.36 -11.00 16.11
N TRP A 103 10.03 -9.86 15.97
CA TRP A 103 9.32 -8.60 15.79
C TRP A 103 9.98 -7.74 14.74
N VAL A 104 9.16 -6.94 14.09
CA VAL A 104 9.56 -5.99 13.08
C VAL A 104 8.92 -4.65 13.41
N LEU A 105 9.72 -3.59 13.44
CA LEU A 105 9.23 -2.23 13.58
C LEU A 105 8.97 -1.64 12.20
N MET A 106 7.72 -1.32 11.92
CA MET A 106 7.33 -0.52 10.77
C MET A 106 7.19 0.94 11.20
N THR A 107 7.87 1.85 10.50
CA THR A 107 7.79 3.30 10.72
C THR A 107 7.37 3.99 9.43
N VAL A 108 6.40 4.90 9.51
CA VAL A 108 5.88 5.66 8.36
C VAL A 108 6.11 7.15 8.59
N GLY A 109 6.77 7.81 7.63
CA GLY A 109 7.22 9.20 7.72
C GLY A 109 8.57 9.37 8.40
N ASP A 110 9.14 10.57 8.25
CA ASP A 110 10.36 10.96 8.92
C ASP A 110 10.17 10.85 10.44
N ASP A 111 11.03 10.06 11.09
CA ASP A 111 10.95 9.72 12.52
C ASP A 111 9.59 9.17 13.01
N GLY A 112 8.74 8.68 12.09
CA GLY A 112 7.41 8.14 12.39
C GLY A 112 6.31 9.18 12.56
N GLU A 113 6.39 10.31 11.84
CA GLU A 113 5.35 11.34 11.80
C GLU A 113 3.93 10.78 11.62
N TYR A 114 3.78 9.72 10.80
CA TYR A 114 2.48 9.08 10.55
C TYR A 114 2.24 7.84 11.41
N GLY A 115 3.24 7.40 12.17
CA GLY A 115 3.12 6.34 13.17
C GLY A 115 4.25 5.32 13.16
N LYS A 116 4.22 4.48 14.20
CA LYS A 116 5.14 3.35 14.42
C LYS A 116 4.35 2.15 14.92
N TRP A 117 4.62 0.98 14.34
CA TRP A 117 3.93 -0.26 14.68
C TRP A 117 4.92 -1.39 14.86
N LEU A 118 4.84 -2.07 16.00
CA LEU A 118 5.57 -3.30 16.25
C LEU A 118 4.73 -4.48 15.76
N LEU A 119 5.20 -5.14 14.71
CA LEU A 119 4.53 -6.24 14.02
C LEU A 119 5.21 -7.57 14.39
N PRO A 120 4.44 -8.66 14.58
CA PRO A 120 4.96 -9.99 14.87
C PRO A 120 5.51 -10.70 13.61
#